data_AF-A0A7V2UZF9-F1
#
_entry.id   AF-A0A7V2UZF9-F1
#
_cell.length_a   1.000
_cell.length_b   1.000
_cell.length_c   1.000
_cell.angle_alpha   90.00
_cell.angle_beta   90.00
_cell.angle_gamma   90.00
#
_symmetry.space_group_name_H-M   'P 1'
#
loop_
_entity.id
_entity.type
_entity.pdbx_description
1 polymer ?
#
loop_
_entity_poly.entity_id
_entity_poly.type
_entity_poly.pdbx_seq_one_letter_code
_entity_poly.pdbx_strand_id
1 'polypeptide(L)'
;MATSAVVFVDDHRPDLETFAPVLAGLLGLSAIDARLRIRKGRGIFLEKLDGATARRVADALTERGWTAEVVPDDAVPRFARPSRLFQVDCRPDAFRYKRSMTEPYRDISWDSIRLVHAGVVATPQYRDFAGSKTFQLLPTLARIEDPEARAQLKRAMARKALRREGGAPVELPAEGRPLPDDALAGLARDQTDAYLDLFVVGHPGFLRADRRQVSLDYLAGGNSGGIHSFESFKRLAADVVSRAPQARVTPLTRRLLDGEPLPSLVFDDTAEHERYAAWFCLRNGIAPPAGGEPPLRESTPPCPPSPEATACARCGTTVARGADRCGYCKAPLRPRRRRLFWRILVPLVLLWTLAAAVVLIIQEQARRAEAIDRVRHHVFRPGTGMPAMTVDEAIRLDLRGLRRRKPAGWGAARRAPGLYQVDFNILREGDDALGLQADHIRFLVNLESGEVSPLNPEAARYLPPGERPETPAPP
;
A
#
# COMPACT_ATOMS: atom_id res chain seq x y z
N MET A 1 -19.23 1.14 31.36
CA MET A 1 -18.20 2.04 31.93
C MET A 1 -17.91 3.12 30.92
N ALA A 2 -17.83 4.38 31.35
CA ALA A 2 -17.43 5.48 30.46
C ALA A 2 -15.97 5.28 30.05
N THR A 3 -15.69 5.36 28.75
CA THR A 3 -14.33 5.27 28.22
C THR A 3 -13.76 6.66 27.97
N SER A 4 -12.44 6.76 27.99
CA SER A 4 -11.68 7.98 27.76
C SER A 4 -10.63 7.78 26.67
N ALA A 5 -10.22 8.88 26.06
CA ALA A 5 -9.10 8.97 25.14
C ALA A 5 -8.00 9.85 25.75
N VAL A 6 -6.75 9.55 25.40
CA VAL A 6 -5.58 10.37 25.71
C VAL A 6 -5.20 11.11 24.44
N VAL A 7 -5.18 12.44 24.50
CA VAL A 7 -4.90 13.31 23.35
C VAL A 7 -3.74 14.23 23.67
N PHE A 8 -2.87 14.49 22.70
CA PHE A 8 -1.80 15.47 22.85
C PHE A 8 -2.35 16.89 22.77
N VAL A 9 -1.77 17.79 23.54
CA VAL A 9 -2.09 19.23 23.48
C VAL A 9 -1.56 19.84 22.19
N ASP A 10 -0.36 19.43 21.77
CA ASP A 10 0.38 19.89 20.60
C ASP A 10 0.63 18.76 19.58
N ASP A 11 1.06 19.09 18.35
CA ASP A 11 1.43 18.10 17.32
C ASP A 11 2.78 17.44 17.66
N HIS A 12 2.73 16.48 18.59
CA HIS A 12 3.87 15.68 18.98
C HIS A 12 3.79 14.26 18.45
N ARG A 13 4.98 13.68 18.23
CA ARG A 13 5.16 12.25 17.99
C ARG A 13 6.12 11.73 19.08
N PRO A 14 5.64 10.91 20.02
CA PRO A 14 6.51 10.37 21.06
C PRO A 14 7.64 9.54 20.46
N ASP A 15 8.81 9.58 21.09
CA ASP A 15 9.92 8.70 20.72
C ASP A 15 9.57 7.25 21.05
N LEU A 16 9.70 6.37 20.04
CA LEU A 16 9.29 4.97 20.14
C LEU A 16 10.11 4.20 21.15
N GLU A 17 11.43 4.42 21.18
CA GLU A 17 12.34 3.67 22.04
C GLU A 17 12.18 4.08 23.51
N THR A 18 11.98 5.38 23.74
CA THR A 18 11.82 5.92 25.09
C THR A 18 10.47 5.58 25.70
N PHE A 19 9.38 5.65 24.93
CA PHE A 19 8.03 5.54 25.50
C PHE A 19 7.42 4.14 25.43
N ALA A 20 7.86 3.27 24.51
CA ALA A 20 7.30 1.92 24.40
C ALA A 20 7.42 1.08 25.68
N PRO A 21 8.56 1.06 26.42
CA PRO A 21 8.66 0.31 27.67
C PRO A 21 7.66 0.79 28.73
N VAL A 22 7.43 2.11 28.80
CA VAL A 22 6.51 2.75 29.74
C VAL A 22 5.08 2.34 29.41
N LEU A 23 4.69 2.48 28.14
CA LEU A 23 3.35 2.14 27.70
C LEU A 23 3.08 0.63 27.85
N ALA A 24 4.08 -0.21 27.58
CA ALA A 24 4.00 -1.65 27.79
C ALA A 24 3.71 -1.99 29.27
N GLY A 25 4.43 -1.38 30.21
CA GLY A 25 4.21 -1.57 31.64
C GLY A 25 2.85 -1.07 32.11
N LEU A 26 2.40 0.10 31.63
CA LEU A 26 1.12 0.69 32.03
C LEU A 26 -0.10 -0.09 31.52
N LEU A 27 -0.02 -0.65 30.32
CA LEU A 27 -1.15 -1.32 29.66
C LEU A 27 -1.06 -2.85 29.67
N GLY A 28 0.01 -3.42 30.21
CA GLY A 28 0.27 -4.87 30.15
C GLY A 28 0.45 -5.38 28.71
N LEU A 29 1.01 -4.55 27.83
CA LEU A 29 1.22 -4.89 26.42
C LEU A 29 2.62 -5.46 26.20
N SER A 30 2.80 -6.22 25.10
CA SER A 30 4.14 -6.54 24.62
C SER A 30 4.87 -5.27 24.15
N ALA A 31 6.20 -5.28 24.17
CA ALA A 31 7.00 -4.16 23.67
C ALA A 31 6.69 -3.85 22.18
N ILE A 32 6.35 -4.86 21.39
CA ILE A 32 5.97 -4.71 19.98
C ILE A 32 4.62 -3.98 19.88
N ASP A 33 3.61 -4.41 20.65
CA ASP A 33 2.29 -3.78 20.62
C ASP A 33 2.33 -2.33 21.12
N ALA A 34 3.12 -2.04 22.16
CA ALA A 34 3.34 -0.69 22.64
C ALA A 34 3.96 0.21 21.55
N ARG A 35 5.02 -0.26 20.86
CA ARG A 35 5.62 0.45 19.72
C ARG A 35 4.60 0.69 18.60
N LEU A 36 3.80 -0.31 18.25
CA LEU A 36 2.75 -0.19 17.22
C LEU A 36 1.68 0.84 17.59
N ARG A 37 1.29 0.91 18.88
CA ARG A 37 0.35 1.92 19.38
C ARG A 37 0.93 3.32 19.30
N ILE A 38 2.16 3.52 19.78
CA ILE A 38 2.83 4.83 19.74
C ILE A 38 3.00 5.32 18.31
N ARG A 39 3.40 4.42 17.40
CA ARG A 39 3.60 4.76 15.99
C ARG A 39 2.38 5.39 15.34
N LYS A 40 1.18 4.91 15.72
CA LYS A 40 -0.15 5.31 15.24
C LYS A 40 -0.79 6.46 16.03
N GLY A 41 -0.17 6.87 17.13
CA GLY A 41 -0.75 7.76 18.13
C GLY A 41 -0.38 9.21 17.86
N ARG A 42 -0.72 9.77 16.70
CA ARG A 42 -0.52 11.19 16.41
C ARG A 42 -1.79 11.99 16.71
N GLY A 43 -1.67 13.03 17.53
CA GLY A 43 -2.82 13.79 18.00
C GLY A 43 -3.63 13.00 19.04
N ILE A 44 -4.54 12.11 18.59
CA ILE A 44 -5.20 11.15 19.48
C ILE A 44 -4.26 9.96 19.70
N PHE A 45 -3.72 9.86 20.91
CA PHE A 45 -2.70 8.89 21.25
C PHE A 45 -3.30 7.49 21.50
N LEU A 46 -4.29 7.42 22.38
CA LEU A 46 -5.00 6.18 22.74
C LEU A 46 -6.47 6.46 22.96
N GLU A 47 -7.31 5.48 22.64
CA GLU A 47 -8.77 5.56 22.74
C GLU A 47 -9.30 4.37 23.53
N LYS A 48 -10.56 4.47 23.98
CA LYS A 48 -11.27 3.37 24.67
C LYS A 48 -10.58 2.84 25.93
N LEU A 49 -9.86 3.71 26.65
CA LEU A 49 -9.27 3.37 27.94
C LEU A 49 -10.30 3.61 29.05
N ASP A 50 -10.18 2.89 30.17
CA ASP A 50 -10.86 3.33 31.39
C ASP A 50 -10.22 4.64 31.89
N GLY A 51 -11.00 5.48 32.57
CA GLY A 51 -10.56 6.81 32.97
C GLY A 51 -9.38 6.83 33.97
N ALA A 52 -9.12 5.75 34.71
CA ALA A 52 -7.97 5.68 35.61
C ALA A 52 -6.68 5.34 34.83
N THR A 53 -6.76 4.38 33.90
CA THR A 53 -5.66 4.05 32.99
C THR A 53 -5.33 5.20 32.05
N ALA A 54 -6.33 5.89 31.49
CA ALA A 54 -6.11 7.06 30.64
C ALA A 54 -5.32 8.16 31.37
N ARG A 55 -5.68 8.46 32.64
CA ARG A 55 -4.97 9.44 33.47
C ARG A 55 -3.52 9.04 33.73
N ARG A 56 -3.29 7.79 34.15
CA ARG A 56 -1.91 7.28 34.34
C ARG A 56 -1.05 7.41 33.09
N VAL A 57 -1.62 7.16 31.91
CA VAL A 57 -0.89 7.34 30.64
C VAL A 57 -0.62 8.82 30.34
N ALA A 58 -1.60 9.70 30.52
CA ALA A 58 -1.44 11.14 30.30
C ALA A 58 -0.39 11.75 31.26
N ASP A 59 -0.40 11.35 32.53
CA ASP A 59 0.59 11.77 33.53
C ASP A 59 2.00 11.30 33.12
N ALA A 60 2.15 10.03 32.74
CA ALA A 60 3.44 9.47 32.32
C ALA A 60 4.00 10.09 31.02
N LEU A 61 3.13 10.58 30.13
CA LEU A 61 3.52 11.38 28.96
C LEU A 61 4.00 12.77 29.39
N THR A 62 3.25 13.43 30.26
CA THR A 62 3.52 14.79 30.74
C THR A 62 4.82 14.86 31.55
N GLU A 63 5.09 13.87 32.41
CA GLU A 63 6.36 13.74 33.14
C GLU A 63 7.60 13.68 32.24
N ARG A 64 7.43 13.26 30.98
CA ARG A 64 8.49 13.16 29.98
C ARG A 64 8.52 14.35 29.01
N GLY A 65 7.72 15.39 29.28
CA GLY A 65 7.66 16.61 28.49
C GLY A 65 6.70 16.56 27.30
N TRP A 66 5.85 15.53 27.19
CA TRP A 66 4.77 15.50 26.20
C TRP A 66 3.43 15.80 26.85
N THR A 67 2.98 17.04 26.69
CA THR A 67 1.70 17.46 27.29
C THR A 67 0.54 16.69 26.66
N ALA A 68 -0.16 15.92 27.49
CA ALA A 68 -1.32 15.14 27.10
C ALA A 68 -2.47 15.36 28.08
N GLU A 69 -3.69 15.31 27.57
CA GLU A 69 -4.92 15.45 28.36
C GLU A 69 -5.81 14.22 28.19
N VAL A 70 -6.67 13.98 29.17
CA VAL A 70 -7.69 12.93 29.11
C VAL A 70 -9.02 13.57 28.74
N VAL A 71 -9.61 13.08 27.65
CA VAL A 71 -10.94 13.50 27.20
C VAL A 71 -11.90 12.31 27.25
N PRO A 72 -13.21 12.53 27.45
CA PRO A 72 -14.22 11.51 27.23
C PRO A 72 -14.14 10.96 25.79
N ASP A 73 -14.29 9.64 25.59
CA ASP A 73 -14.20 9.02 24.26
C ASP A 73 -15.30 9.52 23.30
N ASP A 74 -16.47 9.88 23.85
CA ASP A 74 -17.59 10.48 23.11
C ASP A 74 -17.38 11.95 22.74
N ALA A 75 -16.41 12.63 23.35
CA ALA A 75 -15.99 13.97 22.96
C ALA A 75 -15.05 13.95 21.74
N VAL A 76 -14.45 12.80 21.41
CA VAL A 76 -13.60 12.66 20.21
C VAL A 76 -14.46 12.73 18.95
N PRO A 77 -14.22 13.70 18.03
CA PRO A 77 -15.01 13.83 16.83
C PRO A 77 -14.98 12.56 15.99
N ARG A 78 -16.16 12.00 15.68
CA ARG A 78 -16.30 10.89 14.75
C ARG A 78 -16.84 11.41 13.43
N PHE A 79 -16.09 11.19 12.36
CA PHE A 79 -16.51 11.66 11.05
C PHE A 79 -17.38 10.62 10.33
N ALA A 80 -18.38 11.11 9.61
CA ALA A 80 -19.07 10.30 8.61
C ALA A 80 -18.11 9.91 7.49
N ARG A 81 -18.48 8.91 6.67
CA ARG A 81 -17.67 8.51 5.52
C ARG A 81 -17.45 9.72 4.58
N PRO A 82 -16.22 9.96 4.10
CA PRO A 82 -15.96 11.07 3.19
C PRO A 82 -16.76 10.94 1.88
N SER A 83 -17.29 12.07 1.42
CA SER A 83 -17.77 12.24 0.05
C SER A 83 -16.56 12.41 -0.87
N ARG A 84 -16.17 11.32 -1.55
CA ARG A 84 -15.04 11.33 -2.48
C ARG A 84 -15.35 12.19 -3.70
N LEU A 85 -14.40 13.04 -4.05
CA LEU A 85 -14.46 13.89 -5.22
C LEU A 85 -13.91 13.13 -6.42
N PHE A 86 -14.55 13.33 -7.56
CA PHE A 86 -14.10 12.83 -8.86
C PHE A 86 -13.43 13.93 -9.67
N GLN A 87 -13.97 15.14 -9.61
CA GLN A 87 -13.47 16.29 -10.37
C GLN A 87 -13.61 17.55 -9.53
N VAL A 88 -12.60 18.41 -9.56
CA VAL A 88 -12.58 19.67 -8.82
C VAL A 88 -12.09 20.82 -9.68
N ASP A 89 -12.61 22.02 -9.39
CA ASP A 89 -12.30 23.28 -10.04
C ASP A 89 -12.28 24.38 -8.96
N CYS A 90 -11.18 25.13 -8.87
CA CYS A 90 -10.99 26.19 -7.89
C CYS A 90 -11.25 27.55 -8.54
N ARG A 91 -12.50 28.00 -8.50
CA ARG A 91 -12.92 29.27 -9.11
C ARG A 91 -12.60 30.45 -8.21
N PRO A 92 -12.57 31.69 -8.75
CA PRO A 92 -12.46 32.91 -7.94
C PRO A 92 -13.45 32.98 -6.77
N ASP A 93 -14.69 32.57 -7.00
CA ASP A 93 -15.84 32.73 -6.11
C ASP A 93 -16.25 31.47 -5.35
N ALA A 94 -15.90 30.28 -5.87
CA ALA A 94 -16.29 29.02 -5.23
C ALA A 94 -15.32 27.85 -5.47
N PHE A 95 -15.37 26.88 -4.56
CA PHE A 95 -14.84 25.54 -4.77
C PHE A 95 -15.90 24.69 -5.48
N ARG A 96 -15.66 24.33 -6.74
CA ARG A 96 -16.58 23.57 -7.58
C ARG A 96 -16.14 22.12 -7.68
N TYR A 97 -17.08 21.18 -7.55
CA TYR A 97 -16.76 19.75 -7.57
C TYR A 97 -17.87 18.85 -8.15
N LYS A 98 -17.49 17.63 -8.51
CA LYS A 98 -18.39 16.49 -8.78
C LYS A 98 -17.93 15.26 -8.02
N ARG A 99 -18.86 14.37 -7.66
CA ARG A 99 -18.53 13.07 -7.02
C ARG A 99 -18.53 11.90 -8.02
N SER A 100 -19.10 12.10 -9.20
CA SER A 100 -19.07 11.12 -10.29
C SER A 100 -19.14 11.84 -11.64
N MET A 101 -18.88 11.09 -12.72
CA MET A 101 -19.00 11.57 -14.10
C MET A 101 -20.41 12.07 -14.46
N THR A 102 -21.45 11.47 -13.87
CA THR A 102 -22.85 11.74 -14.22
C THR A 102 -23.52 12.77 -13.30
N GLU A 103 -22.91 13.08 -12.16
CA GLU A 103 -23.43 14.11 -11.27
C GLU A 103 -23.18 15.53 -11.83
N PRO A 104 -24.12 16.48 -11.64
CA PRO A 104 -23.86 17.88 -11.95
C PRO A 104 -22.79 18.44 -11.01
N TYR A 105 -22.08 19.48 -11.46
CA TYR A 105 -21.20 20.23 -10.57
C TYR A 105 -21.99 20.85 -9.43
N ARG A 106 -21.36 20.90 -8.27
CA ARG A 106 -21.82 21.62 -7.09
C ARG A 106 -20.76 22.64 -6.71
N ASP A 107 -21.23 23.80 -6.29
CA ASP A 107 -20.38 24.91 -5.88
C ASP A 107 -20.48 25.09 -4.36
N ILE A 108 -19.34 25.27 -3.72
CA ILE A 108 -19.22 25.54 -2.30
C ILE A 108 -18.53 26.89 -2.16
N SER A 109 -19.18 27.82 -1.45
CA SER A 109 -18.56 29.11 -1.14
C SER A 109 -17.28 28.87 -0.34
N TRP A 110 -16.20 29.56 -0.70
CA TRP A 110 -14.94 29.49 0.03
C TRP A 110 -15.15 29.73 1.52
N ASP A 111 -16.02 30.70 1.89
CA ASP A 111 -16.37 31.07 3.27
C ASP A 111 -17.01 29.96 4.09
N SER A 112 -17.52 28.90 3.45
CA SER A 112 -18.14 27.76 4.14
C SER A 112 -17.14 26.67 4.52
N ILE A 113 -15.91 26.71 4.00
CA ILE A 113 -14.84 25.78 4.38
C ILE A 113 -14.32 26.20 5.78
N ARG A 114 -14.25 25.25 6.71
CA ARG A 114 -13.86 25.47 8.12
C ARG A 114 -12.52 24.83 8.46
N LEU A 115 -12.21 23.69 7.83
CA LEU A 115 -10.94 23.01 8.00
C LEU A 115 -10.46 22.49 6.64
N VAL A 116 -9.18 22.72 6.37
CA VAL A 116 -8.42 22.13 5.27
C VAL A 116 -7.37 21.20 5.86
N HIS A 117 -7.48 19.91 5.55
CA HIS A 117 -6.52 18.90 5.97
C HIS A 117 -6.00 18.11 4.77
N ALA A 118 -4.79 18.42 4.32
CA ALA A 118 -4.03 17.60 3.39
C ALA A 118 -3.02 16.70 4.14
N GLY A 119 -2.90 15.46 3.67
CA GLY A 119 -2.00 14.46 4.24
C GLY A 119 -1.57 13.40 3.23
N VAL A 120 -0.45 12.73 3.53
CA VAL A 120 0.11 11.65 2.70
C VAL A 120 -0.09 10.34 3.45
N VAL A 121 -0.59 9.30 2.78
CA VAL A 121 -0.87 8.01 3.38
C VAL A 121 -0.01 6.94 2.72
N ALA A 122 0.59 6.08 3.53
CA ALA A 122 1.41 4.97 3.08
C ALA A 122 0.56 3.93 2.33
N THR A 123 0.92 3.61 1.09
CA THR A 123 0.36 2.41 0.44
C THR A 123 1.01 1.15 1.03
N PRO A 124 0.47 -0.06 0.77
CA PRO A 124 1.17 -1.29 1.10
C PRO A 124 2.61 -1.34 0.57
N GLN A 125 2.83 -0.87 -0.67
CA GLN A 125 4.16 -0.83 -1.29
C GLN A 125 5.12 0.09 -0.53
N TYR A 126 4.65 1.28 -0.12
CA TYR A 126 5.48 2.16 0.70
C TYR A 126 5.76 1.56 2.07
N ARG A 127 4.83 0.83 2.70
CA ARG A 127 5.12 0.17 3.98
C ARG A 127 6.19 -0.90 3.86
N ASP A 128 6.17 -1.69 2.79
CA ASP A 128 7.22 -2.68 2.50
C ASP A 128 8.57 -2.02 2.20
N PHE A 129 8.53 -0.85 1.56
CA PHE A 129 9.71 -0.04 1.28
C PHE A 129 10.26 0.62 2.55
N ALA A 130 9.41 1.27 3.34
CA ALA A 130 9.73 1.97 4.57
C ALA A 130 10.20 1.02 5.69
N GLY A 131 9.66 -0.20 5.71
CA GLY A 131 10.12 -1.28 6.59
C GLY A 131 11.46 -1.88 6.16
N SER A 132 11.98 -1.54 4.98
CA SER A 132 13.28 -2.03 4.56
C SER A 132 14.41 -1.38 5.35
N LYS A 133 15.45 -2.16 5.70
CA LYS A 133 16.69 -1.64 6.30
C LYS A 133 17.24 -0.42 5.56
N THR A 134 17.01 -0.35 4.26
CA THR A 134 17.40 0.75 3.38
C THR A 134 16.74 2.07 3.80
N PHE A 135 15.42 2.08 4.04
CA PHE A 135 14.69 3.30 4.37
C PHE A 135 14.94 3.76 5.82
N GLN A 136 15.21 2.81 6.72
CA GLN A 136 15.66 3.09 8.08
C GLN A 136 17.00 3.84 8.12
N LEU A 137 17.77 3.87 7.02
CA LEU A 137 19.00 4.67 6.89
C LEU A 137 18.73 6.12 6.44
N LEU A 138 17.50 6.53 6.10
CA LEU A 138 17.20 7.92 5.73
C LEU A 138 17.55 8.93 6.83
N PRO A 139 17.24 8.69 8.12
CA PRO A 139 17.69 9.58 9.19
C PRO A 139 19.23 9.61 9.30
N THR A 140 19.89 8.47 9.09
CA THR A 140 21.36 8.39 9.05
C THR A 140 21.92 9.24 7.91
N LEU A 141 21.31 9.20 6.72
CA LEU A 141 21.67 10.03 5.57
C LEU A 141 21.66 11.53 5.90
N ALA A 142 20.69 12.00 6.68
CA ALA A 142 20.61 13.40 7.11
C ALA A 142 21.74 13.79 8.08
N ARG A 143 22.31 12.82 8.81
CA ARG A 143 23.40 13.01 9.78
C ARG A 143 24.80 12.88 9.19
N ILE A 144 24.96 12.31 8.00
CA ILE A 144 26.28 12.19 7.35
C ILE A 144 26.73 13.57 6.87
N GLU A 145 27.74 14.16 7.51
CA GLU A 145 28.29 15.47 7.12
C GLU A 145 29.05 15.42 5.78
N ASP A 146 29.73 14.32 5.50
CA ASP A 146 30.44 14.11 4.24
C ASP A 146 29.48 14.02 3.03
N PRO A 147 29.51 15.00 2.11
CA PRO A 147 28.64 15.01 0.94
C PRO A 147 28.86 13.81 0.02
N GLU A 148 30.09 13.25 -0.04
CA GLU A 148 30.38 12.10 -0.90
C GLU A 148 29.79 10.81 -0.34
N ALA A 149 30.04 10.50 0.94
CA ALA A 149 29.41 9.36 1.61
C ALA A 149 27.87 9.45 1.57
N ARG A 150 27.31 10.66 1.76
CA ARG A 150 25.87 10.90 1.64
C ARG A 150 25.37 10.61 0.22
N ALA A 151 26.09 11.06 -0.81
CA ALA A 151 25.73 10.79 -2.20
C ALA A 151 25.83 9.29 -2.55
N GLN A 152 26.89 8.60 -2.11
CA GLN A 152 27.08 7.16 -2.33
C GLN A 152 25.95 6.35 -1.68
N LEU A 153 25.59 6.66 -0.43
CA LEU A 153 24.48 6.00 0.25
C LEU A 153 23.14 6.28 -0.44
N LYS A 154 22.86 7.54 -0.85
CA LYS A 154 21.67 7.85 -1.67
C LYS A 154 21.62 7.00 -2.96
N ARG A 155 22.75 6.85 -3.67
CA ARG A 155 22.83 6.00 -4.89
C ARG A 155 22.53 4.54 -4.58
N ALA A 156 23.13 3.98 -3.51
CA ALA A 156 22.91 2.60 -3.11
C ALA A 156 21.44 2.33 -2.73
N MET A 157 20.82 3.28 -2.02
CA MET A 157 19.40 3.22 -1.67
C MET A 157 18.50 3.28 -2.91
N ALA A 158 18.77 4.19 -3.84
CA ALA A 158 18.03 4.30 -5.09
C ALA A 158 18.16 3.02 -5.95
N ARG A 159 19.38 2.49 -6.12
CA ARG A 159 19.63 1.21 -6.83
C ARG A 159 18.80 0.07 -6.23
N LYS A 160 18.76 -0.03 -4.90
CA LYS A 160 18.03 -1.09 -4.20
C LYS A 160 16.51 -0.92 -4.29
N ALA A 161 16.01 0.31 -4.25
CA ALA A 161 14.60 0.61 -4.47
C ALA A 161 14.16 0.19 -5.88
N LEU A 162 14.91 0.59 -6.90
CA LEU A 162 14.64 0.28 -8.30
C LEU A 162 14.67 -1.23 -8.60
N ARG A 163 15.62 -1.97 -8.03
CA ARG A 163 15.70 -3.43 -8.20
C ARG A 163 14.48 -4.18 -7.65
N ARG A 164 13.83 -3.66 -6.60
CA ARG A 164 12.67 -4.32 -5.97
C ARG A 164 11.39 -4.21 -6.76
N GLU A 165 11.21 -3.16 -7.56
CA GLU A 165 9.97 -2.91 -8.27
C GLU A 165 9.77 -3.79 -9.51
N GLY A 166 10.81 -4.55 -9.93
CA GLY A 166 10.73 -5.34 -11.16
C GLY A 166 10.50 -4.50 -12.43
N GLY A 167 10.56 -3.17 -12.31
CA GLY A 167 10.46 -2.22 -13.40
C GLY A 167 11.71 -2.23 -14.27
N ALA A 168 11.58 -1.69 -15.48
CA ALA A 168 12.72 -1.42 -16.35
C ALA A 168 13.81 -0.68 -15.55
N PRO A 169 15.10 -0.99 -15.76
CA PRO A 169 16.18 -0.31 -15.07
C PRO A 169 16.04 1.19 -15.31
N VAL A 170 15.61 1.94 -14.28
CA VAL A 170 15.70 3.38 -14.33
C VAL A 170 17.17 3.69 -14.45
N GLU A 171 17.56 4.28 -15.58
CA GLU A 171 18.93 4.73 -15.80
C GLU A 171 19.26 5.74 -14.71
N LEU A 172 19.98 5.28 -13.71
CA LEU A 172 20.59 6.19 -12.76
C LEU A 172 21.60 7.05 -13.54
N PRO A 173 21.75 8.33 -13.18
CA PRO A 173 22.79 9.16 -13.76
C PRO A 173 24.14 8.44 -13.73
N ALA A 174 24.93 8.59 -14.81
CA ALA A 174 26.26 8.01 -14.91
C ALA A 174 27.11 8.30 -13.66
N GLU A 175 28.05 7.40 -13.33
CA GLU A 175 28.97 7.59 -12.22
C GLU A 175 29.65 8.96 -12.30
N GLY A 176 29.63 9.70 -11.18
CA GLY A 176 30.10 11.08 -11.10
C GLY A 176 29.01 12.15 -11.16
N ARG A 177 27.79 11.86 -11.66
CA ARG A 177 26.66 12.82 -11.58
C ARG A 177 25.87 12.66 -10.28
N PRO A 178 25.63 13.72 -9.50
CA PRO A 178 24.83 13.62 -8.27
C PRO A 178 23.44 13.08 -8.62
N LEU A 179 22.93 12.17 -7.79
CA LEU A 179 21.51 11.82 -7.91
C LEU A 179 20.70 13.08 -7.61
N PRO A 180 19.63 13.37 -8.38
CA PRO A 180 18.70 14.43 -8.02
C PRO A 180 18.30 14.28 -6.55
N ASP A 181 18.32 15.37 -5.79
CA ASP A 181 18.01 15.32 -4.36
C ASP A 181 16.60 14.78 -4.09
N ASP A 182 15.73 14.84 -5.10
CA ASP A 182 14.37 14.34 -5.10
C ASP A 182 14.19 12.91 -5.63
N ALA A 183 15.24 12.20 -6.06
CA ALA A 183 15.10 10.87 -6.65
C ALA A 183 14.47 9.83 -5.69
N LEU A 184 14.87 9.86 -4.41
CA LEU A 184 14.22 9.05 -3.37
C LEU A 184 12.84 9.59 -3.00
N ALA A 185 12.62 10.90 -3.14
CA ALA A 185 11.31 11.51 -2.95
C ALA A 185 10.33 11.11 -4.07
N GLY A 186 10.78 10.94 -5.31
CA GLY A 186 10.00 10.46 -6.44
C GLY A 186 9.45 9.05 -6.20
N LEU A 187 10.30 8.13 -5.78
CA LEU A 187 9.88 6.76 -5.41
C LEU A 187 8.86 6.76 -4.25
N ALA A 188 9.10 7.59 -3.23
CA ALA A 188 8.14 7.75 -2.14
C ALA A 188 6.81 8.35 -2.61
N ARG A 189 6.82 9.30 -3.56
CA ARG A 189 5.60 9.93 -4.11
C ARG A 189 4.74 8.93 -4.89
N ASP A 190 5.33 8.01 -5.63
CA ASP A 190 4.56 7.04 -6.42
C ASP A 190 3.98 5.92 -5.56
N GLN A 191 4.67 5.59 -4.47
CA GLN A 191 4.22 4.60 -3.49
C GLN A 191 3.35 5.18 -2.37
N THR A 192 2.96 6.45 -2.43
CA THR A 192 2.06 7.04 -1.43
C THR A 192 0.73 7.45 -2.06
N ASP A 193 -0.33 7.43 -1.25
CA ASP A 193 -1.56 8.15 -1.57
C ASP A 193 -1.52 9.52 -0.91
N ALA A 194 -2.29 10.47 -1.44
CA ALA A 194 -2.43 11.79 -0.83
C ALA A 194 -3.90 12.19 -0.86
N TYR A 195 -4.37 12.74 0.26
CA TYR A 195 -5.75 13.09 0.48
C TYR A 195 -5.84 14.54 0.93
N LEU A 196 -6.80 15.26 0.35
CA LEU A 196 -7.18 16.60 0.78
C LEU A 196 -8.63 16.54 1.26
N ASP A 197 -8.79 16.72 2.56
CA ASP A 197 -10.07 16.72 3.27
C ASP A 197 -10.54 18.16 3.53
N LEU A 198 -11.78 18.44 3.13
CA LEU A 198 -12.43 19.73 3.32
C LEU A 198 -13.66 19.55 4.20
N PHE A 199 -13.67 20.24 5.33
CA PHE A 199 -14.79 20.26 6.26
C PHE A 199 -15.60 21.52 6.00
N VAL A 200 -16.86 21.34 5.58
CA VAL A 200 -17.71 22.39 5.02
C VAL A 200 -18.96 22.54 5.85
N VAL A 201 -19.32 23.78 6.20
CA VAL A 201 -20.55 24.07 6.95
C VAL A 201 -21.77 23.62 6.17
N GLY A 202 -22.68 22.89 6.83
CA GLY A 202 -23.93 22.43 6.21
C GLY A 202 -23.76 21.28 5.23
N HIS A 203 -22.53 20.77 5.03
CA HIS A 203 -22.30 19.56 4.23
C HIS A 203 -22.43 18.31 5.10
N PRO A 204 -23.10 17.25 4.61
CA PRO A 204 -23.19 15.98 5.32
C PRO A 204 -21.86 15.22 5.25
N GLY A 205 -21.08 15.32 6.31
CA GLY A 205 -19.72 14.82 6.35
C GLY A 205 -18.70 15.79 5.73
N PHE A 206 -17.59 15.25 5.26
CA PHE A 206 -16.51 16.04 4.68
C PHE A 206 -16.21 15.57 3.25
N LEU A 207 -15.64 16.47 2.45
CA LEU A 207 -15.23 16.16 1.09
C LEU A 207 -13.79 15.65 1.09
N ARG A 208 -13.50 14.65 0.28
CA ARG A 208 -12.13 14.12 0.11
C ARG A 208 -11.72 14.12 -1.36
N ALA A 209 -10.69 14.88 -1.69
CA ALA A 209 -9.98 14.75 -2.95
C ALA A 209 -8.83 13.73 -2.78
N ASP A 210 -8.91 12.63 -3.53
CA ASP A 210 -7.84 11.63 -3.63
C ASP A 210 -6.96 11.96 -4.84
N ARG A 211 -5.66 12.14 -4.62
CA ARG A 211 -4.67 12.42 -5.67
C ARG A 211 -4.83 11.49 -6.88
N ARG A 212 -5.05 10.19 -6.67
CA ARG A 212 -5.12 9.22 -7.76
C ARG A 212 -6.44 9.22 -8.52
N GLN A 213 -7.51 9.73 -7.91
CA GLN A 213 -8.87 9.63 -8.46
C GLN A 213 -9.41 10.96 -8.98
N VAL A 214 -8.93 12.08 -8.46
CA VAL A 214 -9.45 13.39 -8.84
C VAL A 214 -8.84 13.82 -10.17
N SER A 215 -9.70 14.31 -11.06
CA SER A 215 -9.31 15.10 -12.23
C SER A 215 -9.33 16.59 -11.87
N LEU A 216 -8.29 17.31 -12.26
CA LEU A 216 -8.28 18.77 -12.22
C LEU A 216 -8.73 19.32 -13.57
N ASP A 217 -9.76 20.14 -13.56
CA ASP A 217 -10.08 21.02 -14.70
C ASP A 217 -9.26 22.32 -14.65
N TYR A 218 -8.38 22.42 -13.66
CA TYR A 218 -7.66 23.61 -13.24
C TYR A 218 -6.65 24.14 -14.25
N LEU A 219 -6.08 23.28 -15.10
CA LEU A 219 -5.04 23.72 -16.03
C LEU A 219 -5.69 24.39 -17.24
N ALA A 220 -5.92 25.70 -17.09
CA ALA A 220 -6.30 26.64 -18.14
C ALA A 220 -5.53 26.32 -19.44
N GLY A 221 -6.20 25.64 -20.37
CA GLY A 221 -5.56 25.02 -21.52
C GLY A 221 -6.27 23.77 -22.05
N GLY A 222 -7.29 23.25 -21.36
CA GLY A 222 -8.10 22.13 -21.86
C GLY A 222 -7.40 20.77 -21.84
N ASN A 223 -6.19 20.71 -21.27
CA ASN A 223 -5.53 19.44 -20.99
C ASN A 223 -6.06 18.89 -19.67
N SER A 224 -7.05 18.00 -19.77
CA SER A 224 -7.54 17.16 -18.66
C SER A 224 -6.48 16.14 -18.24
N GLY A 225 -5.32 16.61 -17.79
CA GLY A 225 -4.33 15.79 -17.11
C GLY A 225 -4.77 15.56 -15.67
N GLY A 226 -5.02 14.31 -15.27
CA GLY A 226 -5.40 14.00 -13.88
C GLY A 226 -4.38 14.48 -12.85
N ILE A 227 -4.75 14.53 -11.56
CA ILE A 227 -3.85 14.85 -10.44
C ILE A 227 -2.88 13.69 -10.16
N HIS A 228 -2.38 13.00 -11.18
CA HIS A 228 -1.50 11.87 -10.97
C HIS A 228 -0.17 12.32 -10.35
N SER A 229 0.24 13.58 -10.59
CA SER A 229 1.43 14.14 -9.97
C SER A 229 1.17 14.65 -8.55
N PHE A 230 2.11 14.39 -7.65
CA PHE A 230 2.10 14.92 -6.28
C PHE A 230 2.15 16.46 -6.25
N GLU A 231 2.79 17.08 -7.24
CA GLU A 231 2.92 18.53 -7.33
C GLU A 231 1.58 19.19 -7.69
N SER A 232 0.80 18.58 -8.58
CA SER A 232 -0.57 19.02 -8.88
C SER A 232 -1.46 18.95 -7.63
N PHE A 233 -1.29 17.92 -6.80
CA PHE A 233 -1.99 17.80 -5.52
C PHE A 233 -1.60 18.91 -4.54
N LYS A 234 -0.29 19.20 -4.41
CA LYS A 234 0.20 20.32 -3.58
C LYS A 234 -0.37 21.66 -4.05
N ARG A 235 -0.41 21.90 -5.37
CA ARG A 235 -1.01 23.12 -5.94
C ARG A 235 -2.48 23.24 -5.61
N LEU A 236 -3.25 22.17 -5.77
CA LEU A 236 -4.67 22.15 -5.36
C LEU A 236 -4.82 22.49 -3.87
N ALA A 237 -4.04 21.87 -2.99
CA ALA A 237 -4.10 22.15 -1.56
C ALA A 237 -3.71 23.60 -1.24
N ALA A 238 -2.66 24.13 -1.89
CA ALA A 238 -2.23 25.52 -1.75
C ALA A 238 -3.31 26.52 -2.19
N ASP A 239 -3.97 26.26 -3.32
CA ASP A 239 -5.05 27.09 -3.83
C ASP A 239 -6.23 27.13 -2.87
N VAL A 240 -6.67 25.96 -2.37
CA VAL A 240 -7.77 25.89 -1.41
C VAL A 240 -7.43 26.64 -0.13
N VAL A 241 -6.20 26.50 0.39
CA VAL A 241 -5.73 27.26 1.56
C VAL A 241 -5.74 28.77 1.28
N SER A 242 -5.27 29.19 0.10
CA SER A 242 -5.21 30.61 -0.26
C SER A 242 -6.58 31.25 -0.43
N ARG A 243 -7.57 30.48 -0.93
CA ARG A 243 -8.91 30.97 -1.28
C ARG A 243 -9.90 30.88 -0.13
N ALA A 244 -9.65 30.04 0.88
CA ALA A 244 -10.45 29.92 2.09
C ALA A 244 -9.69 30.46 3.33
N PRO A 245 -9.42 31.78 3.42
CA PRO A 245 -8.57 32.35 4.48
C PRO A 245 -9.14 32.17 5.89
N GLN A 246 -10.44 31.98 6.03
CA GLN A 246 -11.11 31.69 7.30
C GLN A 246 -11.02 30.23 7.73
N ALA A 247 -10.63 29.32 6.83
CA ALA A 247 -10.47 27.91 7.17
C ALA A 247 -9.23 27.70 8.03
N ARG A 248 -9.35 26.87 9.07
CA ARG A 248 -8.18 26.40 9.80
C ARG A 248 -7.40 25.42 8.92
N VAL A 249 -6.08 25.44 9.03
CA VAL A 249 -5.17 24.57 8.29
C VAL A 249 -4.35 23.78 9.29
N THR A 250 -4.31 22.46 9.16
CA THR A 250 -3.57 21.64 10.13
C THR A 250 -2.05 21.87 10.01
N PRO A 251 -1.28 21.69 11.10
CA PRO A 251 0.17 21.82 11.06
C PRO A 251 0.80 20.96 9.97
N LEU A 252 0.38 19.70 9.84
CA LEU A 252 0.85 18.80 8.79
C LEU A 252 0.57 19.30 7.37
N THR A 253 -0.59 19.92 7.15
CA THR A 253 -0.91 20.52 5.85
C THR A 253 0.04 21.67 5.52
N ARG A 254 0.35 22.54 6.48
CA ARG A 254 1.33 23.63 6.27
C ARG A 254 2.71 23.07 5.93
N ARG A 255 3.22 22.14 6.76
CA ARG A 255 4.52 21.47 6.55
C ARG A 255 4.61 20.80 5.18
N LEU A 256 3.53 20.17 4.73
CA LEU A 256 3.43 19.60 3.39
C LEU A 256 3.57 20.65 2.28
N LEU A 257 2.87 21.79 2.41
CA LEU A 257 2.94 22.90 1.46
C LEU A 257 4.34 23.54 1.47
N ASP A 258 4.93 23.73 2.65
CA ASP A 258 6.29 24.23 2.87
C ASP A 258 7.38 23.29 2.32
N GLY A 259 7.02 22.07 1.92
CA GLY A 259 7.92 21.14 1.26
C GLY A 259 8.78 20.34 2.22
N GLU A 260 8.32 20.13 3.46
CA GLU A 260 9.00 19.22 4.38
C GLU A 260 9.17 17.80 3.80
N PRO A 261 10.22 17.06 4.23
CA PRO A 261 10.46 15.71 3.78
C PRO A 261 9.26 14.77 4.05
N LEU A 262 8.80 14.06 3.02
CA LEU A 262 7.65 13.15 3.10
C LEU A 262 7.67 12.18 4.29
N PRO A 263 8.79 11.56 4.71
CA PRO A 263 8.77 10.58 5.81
C PRO A 263 8.21 11.11 7.14
N SER A 264 8.26 12.43 7.40
CA SER A 264 7.69 13.03 8.62
C SER A 264 6.18 13.35 8.48
N LEU A 265 5.66 13.32 7.24
CA LEU A 265 4.31 13.71 6.86
C LEU A 265 3.40 12.52 6.51
N VAL A 266 3.97 11.32 6.40
CA VAL A 266 3.24 10.11 5.99
C VAL A 266 2.53 9.47 7.19
N PHE A 267 1.23 9.28 7.05
CA PHE A 267 0.38 8.44 7.89
C PHE A 267 0.49 6.98 7.47
N ASP A 268 0.38 6.04 8.42
CA ASP A 268 0.45 4.60 8.15
C ASP A 268 -0.77 4.11 7.34
N ASP A 269 -1.94 4.71 7.58
CA ASP A 269 -3.19 4.40 6.90
C ASP A 269 -4.16 5.61 6.89
N THR A 270 -5.28 5.46 6.18
CA THR A 270 -6.31 6.50 6.08
C THR A 270 -7.01 6.76 7.42
N ALA A 271 -7.07 5.78 8.32
CA ALA A 271 -7.71 5.96 9.62
C ALA A 271 -6.84 6.83 10.56
N GLU A 272 -5.51 6.72 10.47
CA GLU A 272 -4.60 7.65 11.16
C GLU A 272 -4.72 9.09 10.62
N HIS A 273 -4.83 9.25 9.30
CA HIS A 273 -5.09 10.55 8.68
C HIS A 273 -6.39 11.19 9.20
N GLU A 274 -7.48 10.43 9.25
CA GLU A 274 -8.77 10.88 9.79
C GLU A 274 -8.70 11.17 11.30
N ARG A 275 -8.02 10.33 12.08
CA ARG A 275 -7.81 10.58 13.51
C ARG A 275 -7.03 11.87 13.77
N TYR A 276 -6.04 12.20 12.94
CA TYR A 276 -5.32 13.46 13.06
C TYR A 276 -6.21 14.68 12.78
N ALA A 277 -7.11 14.59 11.79
CA ALA A 277 -8.12 15.63 11.57
C ALA A 277 -9.10 15.73 12.76
N ALA A 278 -9.53 14.61 13.35
CA ALA A 278 -10.41 14.59 14.52
C ALA A 278 -9.75 15.24 15.74
N TRP A 279 -8.48 14.92 16.00
CA TRP A 279 -7.66 15.59 17.00
C TRP A 279 -7.63 17.10 16.78
N PHE A 280 -7.34 17.54 15.55
CA PHE A 280 -7.24 18.95 15.26
C PHE A 280 -8.58 19.68 15.44
N CYS A 281 -9.69 19.05 15.03
CA CYS A 281 -11.04 19.56 15.29
C CYS A 281 -11.33 19.71 16.78
N LEU A 282 -11.02 18.68 17.57
CA LEU A 282 -11.18 18.68 19.03
C LEU A 282 -10.42 19.84 19.68
N ARG A 283 -9.13 20.00 19.34
CA ARG A 283 -8.26 21.05 19.91
C ARG A 283 -8.68 22.47 19.53
N ASN A 284 -9.36 22.65 18.40
CA ASN A 284 -9.74 23.96 17.89
C ASN A 284 -11.24 24.25 18.00
N GLY A 285 -12.02 23.40 18.68
CA GLY A 285 -13.47 23.56 18.80
C GLY A 285 -14.21 23.54 17.46
N ILE A 286 -13.67 22.85 16.45
CA ILE A 286 -14.30 22.73 15.14
C ILE A 286 -15.31 21.60 15.24
N ALA A 287 -16.60 21.94 15.18
CA ALA A 287 -17.65 20.94 15.17
C ALA A 287 -17.47 20.02 13.93
N PRO A 288 -17.49 18.69 14.11
CA PRO A 288 -17.53 17.80 12.96
C PRO A 288 -18.80 18.10 12.15
N PRO A 289 -18.75 17.97 10.82
CA PRO A 289 -19.94 18.07 9.99
C PRO A 289 -20.97 17.08 10.53
N ALA A 290 -22.18 17.56 10.79
CA ALA A 290 -23.22 16.78 11.44
C ALA A 290 -23.35 15.44 10.70
N GLY A 291 -23.08 14.33 11.40
CA GLY A 291 -23.14 12.98 10.84
C GLY A 291 -24.56 12.49 10.53
N GLY A 292 -25.54 13.39 10.53
CA GLY A 292 -26.87 13.10 10.04
C GLY A 292 -26.83 13.01 8.53
N GLU A 293 -27.15 11.83 8.00
CA GLU A 293 -27.58 11.70 6.61
C GLU A 293 -28.71 12.73 6.40
N PRO A 294 -28.49 13.80 5.63
CA PRO A 294 -29.53 14.78 5.43
C PRO A 294 -30.63 14.04 4.66
N PRO A 295 -31.91 14.24 5.00
CA PRO A 295 -32.97 13.72 4.17
C PRO A 295 -32.67 14.22 2.76
N LEU A 296 -32.49 13.28 1.82
CA LEU A 296 -32.42 13.60 0.40
C LEU A 296 -33.70 14.38 0.09
N ARG A 297 -33.62 15.72 0.11
CA ARG A 297 -34.66 16.55 -0.50
C ARG A 297 -34.56 16.24 -1.98
N GLU A 298 -35.41 15.32 -2.42
CA GLU A 298 -35.78 15.16 -3.82
C GLU A 298 -36.27 16.52 -4.32
N SER A 299 -35.36 17.30 -4.88
CA SER A 299 -35.74 18.42 -5.71
C SER A 299 -36.38 17.82 -6.97
N THR A 300 -37.68 18.07 -7.12
CA THR A 300 -38.58 17.80 -8.25
C THR A 300 -39.37 16.48 -8.13
N PRO A 301 -40.71 16.54 -8.01
CA PRO A 301 -41.53 15.34 -8.13
C PRO A 301 -41.33 14.73 -9.53
N PRO A 302 -41.14 13.40 -9.64
CA PRO A 302 -41.12 12.76 -10.95
C PRO A 302 -42.45 13.02 -11.64
N CYS A 303 -42.41 13.46 -12.90
CA CYS A 303 -43.60 13.44 -13.77
C CYS A 303 -44.29 12.07 -13.65
N PRO A 304 -45.62 12.03 -13.55
CA PRO A 304 -46.34 10.76 -13.46
C PRO A 304 -45.93 9.86 -14.63
N PRO A 305 -45.60 8.58 -14.39
CA PRO A 305 -45.23 7.67 -15.46
C PRO A 305 -46.41 7.53 -16.41
N SER A 306 -46.19 7.88 -17.69
CA SER A 306 -47.13 7.58 -18.76
C SER A 306 -47.40 6.06 -18.77
N PRO A 307 -48.68 5.61 -18.77
CA PRO A 307 -49.06 4.20 -18.58
C PRO A 307 -48.66 3.23 -19.72
N GLU A 308 -47.81 3.65 -20.66
CA GLU A 308 -47.52 2.89 -21.90
C GLU A 308 -46.03 2.56 -22.11
N ALA A 309 -45.20 2.59 -21.08
CA ALA A 309 -43.77 2.35 -21.20
C ALA A 309 -43.32 1.05 -20.51
N THR A 310 -42.49 0.25 -21.20
CA THR A 310 -41.88 -0.99 -20.66
C THR A 310 -40.40 -0.76 -20.39
N ALA A 311 -39.88 -1.16 -19.23
CA ALA A 311 -38.45 -1.00 -18.92
C ALA A 311 -37.58 -1.97 -19.73
N CYS A 312 -36.46 -1.49 -20.28
CA CYS A 312 -35.48 -2.33 -20.94
C CYS A 312 -34.75 -3.21 -19.91
N ALA A 313 -34.83 -4.53 -20.06
CA ALA A 313 -34.19 -5.49 -19.15
C ALA A 313 -32.65 -5.38 -19.06
N ARG A 314 -31.99 -4.64 -19.97
CA ARG A 314 -30.52 -4.48 -19.97
C ARG A 314 -30.05 -3.20 -19.29
N CYS A 315 -30.75 -2.09 -19.50
CA CYS A 315 -30.29 -0.76 -19.02
C CYS A 315 -31.34 -0.01 -18.20
N GLY A 316 -32.50 -0.59 -17.92
CA GLY A 316 -33.54 0.01 -17.07
C GLY A 316 -34.32 1.15 -17.71
N THR A 317 -33.84 1.76 -18.79
CA THR A 317 -34.53 2.84 -19.51
C THR A 317 -35.92 2.40 -19.99
N THR A 318 -36.92 3.22 -19.73
CA THR A 318 -38.30 3.05 -20.18
C THR A 318 -38.36 3.21 -21.70
N VAL A 319 -39.01 2.26 -22.38
CA VAL A 319 -39.15 2.23 -23.84
C VAL A 319 -40.63 2.17 -24.17
N ALA A 320 -41.07 2.93 -25.19
CA ALA A 320 -42.45 2.91 -25.66
C ALA A 320 -42.89 1.48 -26.04
N ARG A 321 -44.13 1.11 -25.68
CA ARG A 321 -44.73 -0.15 -26.12
C ARG A 321 -44.69 -0.25 -27.66
N GLY A 322 -44.15 -1.36 -28.18
CA GLY A 322 -44.04 -1.62 -29.62
C GLY A 322 -42.64 -1.43 -30.21
N ALA A 323 -41.67 -0.90 -29.46
CA ALA A 323 -40.29 -0.84 -29.94
C ALA A 323 -39.62 -2.23 -29.97
N ASP A 324 -38.99 -2.58 -31.10
CA ASP A 324 -38.26 -3.85 -31.23
C ASP A 324 -36.87 -3.82 -30.59
N ARG A 325 -36.32 -2.62 -30.40
CA ARG A 325 -35.00 -2.38 -29.80
C ARG A 325 -35.03 -1.19 -28.85
N CYS A 326 -34.23 -1.25 -27.79
CA CYS A 326 -33.99 -0.10 -26.93
C CYS A 326 -33.19 0.97 -27.69
N GLY A 327 -33.67 2.23 -27.70
CA GLY A 327 -32.96 3.34 -28.36
C GLY A 327 -31.56 3.62 -27.79
N TYR A 328 -31.36 3.36 -26.49
CA TYR A 328 -30.10 3.63 -25.80
C TYR A 328 -29.04 2.54 -26.01
N CYS A 329 -29.36 1.28 -25.67
CA CYS A 329 -28.38 0.18 -25.74
C CYS A 329 -28.50 -0.69 -27.01
N LYS A 330 -29.45 -0.37 -27.90
CA LYS A 330 -29.80 -1.13 -29.12
C LYS A 330 -30.13 -2.61 -28.91
N ALA A 331 -30.35 -3.05 -27.66
CA ALA A 331 -30.68 -4.43 -27.35
C ALA A 331 -32.10 -4.80 -27.81
N PRO A 332 -32.31 -5.99 -28.40
CA PRO A 332 -33.64 -6.46 -28.79
C PRO A 332 -34.50 -6.77 -27.57
N LEU A 333 -35.76 -6.32 -27.58
CA LEU A 333 -36.66 -6.38 -26.42
C LEU A 333 -37.41 -7.71 -26.27
N ARG A 334 -37.42 -8.59 -27.29
CA ARG A 334 -37.98 -9.94 -27.20
C ARG A 334 -36.88 -11.02 -27.09
N PRO A 335 -36.88 -11.88 -26.06
CA PRO A 335 -35.91 -12.96 -25.94
C PRO A 335 -36.21 -14.08 -26.95
N ARG A 336 -35.34 -14.28 -27.94
CA ARG A 336 -35.32 -15.51 -28.76
C ARG A 336 -35.00 -16.71 -27.85
N ARG A 337 -35.81 -17.78 -27.91
CA ARG A 337 -35.73 -19.03 -27.13
C ARG A 337 -34.35 -19.75 -27.13
N ARG A 338 -33.35 -19.30 -27.90
CA ARG A 338 -31.98 -19.85 -27.92
C ARG A 338 -31.13 -19.54 -26.66
N ARG A 339 -31.57 -18.65 -25.75
CA ARG A 339 -30.78 -18.27 -24.56
C ARG A 339 -30.77 -19.29 -23.41
N LEU A 340 -31.75 -20.19 -23.34
CA LEU A 340 -31.79 -21.19 -22.25
C LEU A 340 -30.68 -22.25 -22.43
N PHE A 341 -30.43 -22.67 -23.67
CA PHE A 341 -29.40 -23.66 -24.01
C PHE A 341 -27.99 -23.18 -23.63
N TRP A 342 -27.63 -21.94 -23.99
CA TRP A 342 -26.32 -21.36 -23.68
C TRP A 342 -26.12 -21.05 -22.19
N ARG A 343 -27.20 -20.77 -21.44
CA ARG A 343 -27.13 -20.52 -19.99
C ARG A 343 -26.81 -21.76 -19.18
N ILE A 344 -27.11 -22.96 -19.70
CA ILE A 344 -26.85 -24.22 -19.00
C ILE A 344 -25.54 -24.85 -19.50
N LEU A 345 -25.31 -24.86 -20.82
CA LEU A 345 -24.15 -25.54 -21.41
C LEU A 345 -22.82 -24.87 -21.05
N VAL A 346 -22.76 -23.55 -21.05
CA VAL A 346 -21.50 -22.80 -20.78
C VAL A 346 -20.99 -23.01 -19.35
N PRO A 347 -21.81 -22.89 -18.28
CA PRO A 347 -21.33 -23.19 -16.93
C PRO A 347 -20.87 -24.65 -16.77
N LEU A 348 -21.54 -25.61 -17.42
CA LEU A 348 -21.15 -27.02 -17.38
C LEU A 348 -19.78 -27.27 -18.00
N VAL A 349 -19.51 -26.68 -19.17
CA VAL A 349 -18.19 -26.78 -19.82
C VAL A 349 -17.11 -26.11 -18.98
N LEU A 350 -17.39 -24.91 -18.45
CA LEU A 350 -16.45 -24.20 -17.57
C LEU A 350 -16.11 -25.00 -16.31
N LEU A 351 -17.13 -25.57 -15.66
CA LEU A 351 -16.95 -26.41 -14.47
C LEU A 351 -16.07 -27.63 -14.77
N TRP A 352 -16.28 -28.28 -15.92
CA TRP A 352 -15.50 -29.44 -16.34
C TRP A 352 -14.04 -29.08 -16.64
N THR A 353 -13.78 -27.97 -17.34
CA THR A 353 -12.41 -27.48 -17.57
C THR A 353 -11.69 -27.10 -16.27
N LEU A 354 -12.42 -26.54 -15.30
CA LEU A 354 -11.84 -26.14 -14.02
C LEU A 354 -11.49 -27.37 -13.17
N ALA A 355 -12.33 -28.40 -13.17
CA ALA A 355 -12.04 -29.68 -12.53
C ALA A 355 -10.80 -30.36 -13.14
N ALA A 356 -10.68 -30.39 -14.47
CA ALA A 356 -9.50 -30.93 -15.15
C ALA A 356 -8.22 -30.17 -14.81
N ALA A 357 -8.28 -28.84 -14.73
CA ALA A 357 -7.15 -28.01 -14.33
C ALA A 357 -6.71 -28.28 -12.87
N VAL A 358 -7.67 -28.45 -11.95
CA VAL A 358 -7.38 -28.79 -10.55
C VAL A 358 -6.69 -30.16 -10.45
N VAL A 359 -7.15 -31.18 -11.19
CA VAL A 359 -6.50 -32.50 -11.22
C VAL A 359 -5.06 -32.40 -11.73
N LEU A 360 -4.81 -31.63 -12.79
CA LEU A 360 -3.45 -31.41 -13.29
C LEU A 360 -2.55 -30.69 -12.27
N ILE A 361 -3.08 -29.71 -11.54
CA ILE A 361 -2.35 -29.02 -10.47
C ILE A 361 -2.02 -30.02 -9.35
N ILE A 362 -2.96 -30.85 -8.91
CA ILE A 362 -2.73 -31.85 -7.86
C ILE A 362 -1.66 -32.87 -8.30
N GLN A 363 -1.74 -33.37 -9.53
CA GLN A 363 -0.74 -34.30 -10.08
C GLN A 363 0.66 -33.67 -10.20
N GLU A 364 0.75 -32.38 -10.51
CA GLU A 364 2.01 -31.64 -10.55
C GLU A 364 2.57 -31.43 -9.13
N GLN A 365 1.73 -31.11 -8.14
CA GLN A 365 2.15 -30.99 -6.74
C GLN A 365 2.64 -32.34 -6.18
N ALA A 366 1.96 -33.44 -6.50
CA ALA A 366 2.38 -34.78 -6.10
C ALA A 366 3.75 -35.14 -6.70
N ARG A 367 3.96 -34.88 -8.00
CA ARG A 367 5.26 -35.09 -8.66
C ARG A 367 6.37 -34.23 -8.05
N ARG A 368 6.07 -32.98 -7.67
CA ARG A 368 7.02 -32.10 -6.97
C ARG A 368 7.39 -32.65 -5.60
N ALA A 369 6.41 -33.13 -4.82
CA ALA A 369 6.66 -33.72 -3.51
C ALA A 369 7.57 -34.96 -3.60
N GLU A 370 7.29 -35.87 -4.55
CA GLU A 370 8.11 -37.07 -4.78
C GLU A 370 9.54 -36.71 -5.23
N ALA A 371 9.69 -35.69 -6.08
CA ALA A 371 11.00 -35.23 -6.52
C ALA A 371 11.80 -34.55 -5.40
N ILE A 372 11.14 -33.79 -4.52
CA ILE A 372 11.74 -33.24 -3.31
C ILE A 372 12.24 -34.36 -2.39
N ASP A 373 11.46 -35.42 -2.21
CA ASP A 373 11.83 -36.54 -1.35
C ASP A 373 12.99 -37.37 -1.95
N ARG A 374 13.07 -37.49 -3.29
CA ARG A 374 14.24 -38.06 -3.98
C ARG A 374 15.52 -37.22 -3.77
N VAL A 375 15.43 -35.91 -3.94
CA VAL A 375 16.56 -35.00 -3.67
C VAL A 375 16.98 -35.07 -2.20
N ARG A 376 16.02 -35.14 -1.28
CA ARG A 376 16.26 -35.34 0.16
C ARG A 376 17.09 -36.60 0.42
N HIS A 377 16.76 -37.71 -0.23
CA HIS A 377 17.49 -38.97 -0.08
C HIS A 377 18.88 -39.00 -0.73
N HIS A 378 19.11 -38.24 -1.81
CA HIS A 378 20.42 -38.16 -2.46
C HIS A 378 21.38 -37.19 -1.76
N VAL A 379 20.89 -36.01 -1.36
CA VAL A 379 21.73 -34.95 -0.75
C VAL A 379 22.07 -35.24 0.72
N PHE A 380 21.17 -35.94 1.43
CA PHE A 380 21.31 -36.18 2.88
C PHE A 380 21.33 -37.68 3.20
N ARG A 381 22.36 -38.40 2.71
CA ARG A 381 22.63 -39.76 3.22
C ARG A 381 23.07 -39.69 4.70
N PRO A 382 22.47 -40.47 5.60
CA PRO A 382 22.95 -40.56 6.98
C PRO A 382 24.34 -41.23 6.98
N GLY A 383 25.37 -40.45 7.31
CA GLY A 383 26.76 -40.93 7.37
C GLY A 383 27.83 -39.89 7.01
N THR A 384 27.48 -38.73 6.45
CA THR A 384 28.45 -37.73 5.97
C THR A 384 28.92 -36.70 7.01
N GLY A 385 28.61 -36.88 8.30
CA GLY A 385 29.22 -36.08 9.38
C GLY A 385 28.91 -34.58 9.36
N MET A 386 27.80 -34.14 8.75
CA MET A 386 27.35 -32.75 8.91
C MET A 386 26.73 -32.54 10.30
N PRO A 387 27.07 -31.45 11.01
CA PRO A 387 26.45 -31.11 12.28
C PRO A 387 24.94 -30.87 12.09
N ALA A 388 24.17 -31.34 13.07
CA ALA A 388 22.71 -31.46 13.01
C ALA A 388 21.99 -30.10 12.92
N MET A 389 21.87 -29.55 11.70
CA MET A 389 20.75 -28.69 11.36
C MET A 389 19.57 -29.61 11.05
N THR A 390 18.47 -29.49 11.78
CA THR A 390 17.33 -30.36 11.53
C THR A 390 16.69 -30.01 10.19
N VAL A 391 16.26 -31.02 9.44
CA VAL A 391 15.73 -30.89 8.07
C VAL A 391 14.54 -29.90 7.99
N ASP A 392 13.78 -29.75 9.08
CA ASP A 392 12.70 -28.77 9.20
C ASP A 392 13.17 -27.31 9.26
N GLU A 393 14.39 -27.05 9.73
CA GLU A 393 14.96 -25.69 9.84
C GLU A 393 15.50 -25.19 8.49
N ALA A 394 16.09 -26.07 7.67
CA ALA A 394 16.54 -25.74 6.32
C ALA A 394 15.35 -25.44 5.38
N ILE A 395 14.23 -26.14 5.54
CA ILE A 395 13.02 -25.99 4.71
C ILE A 395 12.27 -24.68 5.04
N ARG A 396 12.34 -24.17 6.28
CA ARG A 396 11.79 -22.85 6.63
C ARG A 396 12.58 -21.68 6.00
N LEU A 397 13.78 -21.93 5.49
CA LEU A 397 14.74 -20.90 5.08
C LEU A 397 14.78 -20.57 3.58
N ASP A 398 13.71 -20.86 2.82
CA ASP A 398 13.30 -20.23 1.54
C ASP A 398 13.13 -21.19 0.35
N LEU A 399 11.94 -21.81 0.23
CA LEU A 399 11.50 -22.53 -0.98
C LEU A 399 10.74 -21.65 -1.99
N ARG A 400 10.83 -20.31 -1.90
CA ARG A 400 10.24 -19.41 -2.92
C ARG A 400 11.05 -19.35 -4.22
N GLY A 401 12.19 -20.03 -4.28
CA GLY A 401 13.18 -19.96 -5.36
C GLY A 401 13.00 -20.91 -6.55
N LEU A 402 12.03 -21.84 -6.55
CA LEU A 402 11.80 -22.74 -7.71
C LEU A 402 11.26 -21.97 -8.92
N ARG A 403 12.18 -21.44 -9.74
CA ARG A 403 11.85 -20.74 -10.98
C ARG A 403 12.18 -21.65 -12.16
N ARG A 404 11.16 -21.96 -12.99
CA ARG A 404 11.41 -22.46 -14.34
C ARG A 404 12.11 -21.36 -15.13
N ARG A 405 13.41 -21.51 -15.40
CA ARG A 405 14.17 -20.56 -16.21
C ARG A 405 14.46 -21.17 -17.59
N LYS A 406 14.37 -20.35 -18.64
CA LYS A 406 15.04 -20.60 -19.91
C LYS A 406 16.47 -20.06 -19.76
N PRO A 407 17.54 -20.86 -19.93
CA PRO A 407 18.89 -20.32 -20.04
C PRO A 407 19.01 -19.49 -21.33
N ALA A 408 19.71 -18.37 -21.26
CA ALA A 408 20.15 -17.65 -22.46
C ALA A 408 21.41 -18.35 -22.99
N GLY A 409 21.40 -18.82 -24.24
CA GLY A 409 22.58 -19.38 -24.90
C GLY A 409 22.44 -20.79 -25.49
N TRP A 410 21.37 -21.52 -25.20
CA TRP A 410 21.12 -22.84 -25.82
C TRP A 410 20.21 -22.70 -27.04
N GLY A 411 20.80 -22.35 -28.17
CA GLY A 411 20.15 -22.46 -29.47
C GLY A 411 19.99 -23.93 -29.85
N ALA A 412 18.74 -24.40 -29.93
CA ALA A 412 18.29 -25.66 -30.54
C ALA A 412 18.08 -26.92 -29.67
N ALA A 413 18.29 -26.91 -28.36
CA ALA A 413 17.75 -28.00 -27.52
C ALA A 413 16.30 -27.71 -27.13
N ARG A 414 15.39 -28.62 -27.54
CA ARG A 414 13.97 -28.62 -27.15
C ARG A 414 13.82 -28.51 -25.63
N ARG A 415 12.71 -27.92 -25.19
CA ARG A 415 12.23 -27.94 -23.79
C ARG A 415 12.47 -29.33 -23.20
N ALA A 416 13.47 -29.52 -22.36
CA ALA A 416 13.58 -30.72 -21.55
C ALA A 416 12.55 -30.55 -20.41
N PRO A 417 11.39 -31.21 -20.44
CA PRO A 417 10.57 -31.30 -19.24
C PRO A 417 11.45 -31.88 -18.11
N GLY A 418 11.32 -31.34 -16.91
CA GLY A 418 12.04 -31.86 -15.74
C GLY A 418 13.25 -31.05 -15.25
N LEU A 419 13.78 -30.05 -15.97
CA LEU A 419 14.92 -29.26 -15.46
C LEU A 419 14.48 -28.05 -14.60
N TYR A 420 15.07 -27.91 -13.41
CA TYR A 420 14.80 -26.83 -12.46
C TYR A 420 16.09 -26.25 -11.90
N GLN A 421 16.15 -24.93 -11.75
CA GLN A 421 17.23 -24.27 -11.01
C GLN A 421 16.80 -24.13 -9.54
N VAL A 422 17.68 -24.50 -8.62
CA VAL A 422 17.48 -24.37 -7.18
C VAL A 422 18.63 -23.53 -6.61
N ASP A 423 18.27 -22.46 -5.91
CA ASP A 423 19.21 -21.52 -5.32
C ASP A 423 19.15 -21.65 -3.79
N PHE A 424 20.30 -21.81 -3.15
CA PHE A 424 20.45 -21.87 -1.69
C PHE A 424 21.37 -20.75 -1.20
N ASN A 425 21.08 -20.24 -0.01
CA ASN A 425 22.02 -19.40 0.74
C ASN A 425 22.44 -20.20 1.98
N ILE A 426 23.70 -20.63 2.02
CA ILE A 426 24.25 -21.36 3.16
C ILE A 426 25.06 -20.37 4.00
N LEU A 427 24.68 -20.19 5.25
CA LEU A 427 25.47 -19.46 6.22
C LEU A 427 26.49 -20.42 6.85
N ARG A 428 27.76 -20.06 6.81
CA ARG A 428 28.86 -20.78 7.45
C ARG A 428 29.53 -19.87 8.46
N GLU A 429 30.11 -20.44 9.49
CA GLU A 429 31.04 -19.66 10.31
C GLU A 429 32.25 -19.24 9.44
N GLY A 430 32.55 -17.95 9.44
CA GLY A 430 33.63 -17.35 8.65
C GLY A 430 34.49 -16.40 9.48
N ASP A 431 35.66 -16.04 8.98
CA ASP A 431 36.63 -15.21 9.71
C ASP A 431 36.30 -13.70 9.71
N ASP A 432 35.10 -13.30 9.29
CA ASP A 432 34.69 -11.90 9.30
C ASP A 432 34.23 -11.43 10.69
N ALA A 433 34.10 -10.12 10.88
CA ALA A 433 33.81 -9.51 12.19
C ALA A 433 32.46 -9.96 12.82
N LEU A 434 31.61 -10.66 12.06
CA LEU A 434 30.34 -11.22 12.51
C LEU A 434 30.38 -12.75 12.61
N GLY A 435 31.51 -13.38 12.28
CA GLY A 435 31.68 -14.81 12.34
C GLY A 435 30.86 -15.59 11.32
N LEU A 436 30.30 -14.98 10.26
CA LEU A 436 29.33 -15.62 9.38
C LEU A 436 29.50 -15.25 7.89
N GLN A 437 29.95 -16.20 7.07
CA GLN A 437 30.04 -16.09 5.62
C GLN A 437 28.80 -16.70 4.94
N ALA A 438 28.22 -16.01 3.96
CA ALA A 438 27.08 -16.49 3.18
C ALA A 438 27.52 -16.99 1.79
N ASP A 439 27.43 -18.30 1.55
CA ASP A 439 27.66 -18.90 0.23
C ASP A 439 26.33 -18.97 -0.54
N HIS A 440 26.28 -18.32 -1.69
CA HIS A 440 25.16 -18.46 -2.62
C HIS A 440 25.43 -19.60 -3.60
N ILE A 441 24.62 -20.65 -3.53
CA ILE A 441 24.87 -21.93 -4.21
C ILE A 441 23.73 -22.20 -5.17
N ARG A 442 24.06 -22.54 -6.42
CA ARG A 442 23.08 -22.78 -7.48
C ARG A 442 23.24 -24.18 -8.05
N PHE A 443 22.15 -24.94 -8.09
CA PHE A 443 22.11 -26.25 -8.73
C PHE A 443 21.09 -26.27 -9.85
N LEU A 444 21.37 -27.08 -10.86
CA LEU A 444 20.42 -27.51 -11.86
C LEU A 444 20.01 -28.95 -11.53
N VAL A 445 18.72 -29.16 -11.33
CA VAL A 445 18.17 -30.46 -10.95
C VAL A 445 17.26 -30.93 -12.07
N ASN A 446 17.56 -32.11 -12.62
CA ASN A 446 16.66 -32.81 -13.52
C ASN A 446 15.77 -33.75 -12.69
N LEU A 447 14.49 -33.40 -12.53
CA LEU A 447 13.54 -34.19 -11.72
C LEU A 447 13.17 -35.53 -12.36
N GLU A 448 13.41 -35.72 -13.66
CA GLU A 448 13.13 -36.99 -14.34
C GLU A 448 14.26 -38.00 -14.16
N SER A 449 15.53 -37.56 -14.27
CA SER A 449 16.69 -38.43 -14.06
C SER A 449 17.21 -38.46 -12.62
N GLY A 450 16.84 -37.47 -11.79
CA GLY A 450 17.41 -37.26 -10.46
C GLY A 450 18.81 -36.62 -10.47
N GLU A 451 19.33 -36.27 -11.65
CA GLU A 451 20.67 -35.70 -11.80
C GLU A 451 20.75 -34.26 -11.25
N VAL A 452 21.82 -33.97 -10.51
CA VAL A 452 22.09 -32.66 -9.91
C VAL A 452 23.42 -32.14 -10.44
N SER A 453 23.41 -31.00 -11.13
CA SER A 453 24.61 -30.36 -11.67
C SER A 453 24.86 -29.01 -10.99
N PRO A 454 26.09 -28.71 -10.54
CA PRO A 454 26.39 -27.42 -9.93
C PRO A 454 26.49 -26.33 -11.01
N LEU A 455 25.84 -25.18 -10.78
CA LEU A 455 25.87 -24.02 -11.67
C LEU A 455 26.90 -22.97 -11.26
N ASN A 456 27.57 -23.16 -10.12
CA ASN A 456 28.72 -22.36 -9.71
C ASN A 456 29.76 -23.18 -8.91
N PRO A 457 31.02 -22.73 -8.83
CA PRO A 457 32.09 -23.45 -8.14
C PRO A 457 31.78 -23.73 -6.66
N GLU A 458 31.06 -22.82 -6.00
CA GLU A 458 30.64 -22.97 -4.62
C GLU A 458 29.71 -24.17 -4.47
N ALA A 459 28.77 -24.38 -5.40
CA ALA A 459 27.87 -25.52 -5.42
C ALA A 459 28.60 -26.86 -5.54
N ALA A 460 29.66 -26.92 -6.36
CA ALA A 460 30.40 -28.16 -6.59
C ALA A 460 31.06 -28.70 -5.31
N ARG A 461 31.40 -27.83 -4.34
CA ARG A 461 32.00 -28.25 -3.06
C ARG A 461 31.05 -29.09 -2.20
N TYR A 462 29.74 -28.94 -2.43
CA TYR A 462 28.69 -29.64 -1.68
C TYR A 462 28.27 -30.97 -2.34
N LEU A 463 28.83 -31.32 -3.49
CA LEU A 463 28.63 -32.64 -4.09
C LEU A 463 29.53 -33.70 -3.42
N PRO A 464 29.07 -34.96 -3.32
CA PRO A 464 29.88 -36.08 -2.86
C PRO A 464 31.22 -36.16 -3.62
N PRO A 465 32.33 -36.60 -2.99
CA PRO A 465 33.66 -36.60 -3.63
C PRO A 465 33.74 -37.30 -4.99
N GLY A 466 32.89 -38.32 -5.24
CA GLY A 466 32.81 -39.03 -6.53
C GLY A 466 31.90 -38.41 -7.59
N GLU A 467 31.16 -37.35 -7.24
CA GLU A 467 30.23 -36.63 -8.13
C GLU A 467 30.67 -35.20 -8.40
N ARG A 468 31.82 -34.78 -7.86
CA ARG A 468 32.40 -33.45 -8.14
C ARG A 468 32.90 -33.44 -9.58
N PRO A 469 32.38 -32.55 -10.44
CA PRO A 469 32.91 -32.44 -11.79
C PRO A 469 34.37 -31.99 -11.73
N GLU A 470 35.26 -32.60 -12.52
CA GLU A 470 36.67 -32.21 -12.62
C GLU A 470 36.83 -30.76 -13.11
N THR A 471 35.78 -30.17 -13.70
CA THR A 471 35.72 -28.76 -14.09
C THR A 471 34.26 -28.27 -14.01
N PRO A 472 33.93 -27.15 -13.33
CA PRO A 472 32.56 -26.64 -13.29
C PRO A 472 32.10 -26.24 -14.70
N ALA A 473 30.84 -26.52 -15.05
CA ALA A 473 30.26 -26.10 -16.32
C ALA A 473 30.32 -24.57 -16.44
N PRO A 474 30.69 -24.00 -17.61
CA PRO A 474 30.68 -22.56 -17.80
C PRO A 474 29.25 -21.99 -17.61
N PRO A 475 29.12 -20.76 -17.11
CA PRO A 475 27.88 -20.18 -16.60
C PRO A 475 26.74 -20.05 -17.61
#